data_AF-A0A7R9UT72-F1
#
_entry.id   AF-A0A7R9UT72-F1
#
_cell.length_a   1.000
_cell.length_b   1.000
_cell.length_c   1.000
_cell.angle_alpha   90.00
_cell.angle_beta   90.00
_cell.angle_gamma   90.00
#
_symmetry.space_group_name_H-M   'P 1'
#
loop_
_entity.id
_entity.type
_entity.pdbx_description
1 polymer ?
#
loop_
_entity_poly.entity_id
_entity_poly.type
_entity_poly.pdbx_seq_one_letter_code
_entity_poly.pdbx_strand_id
1 'polypeptide(L)'
;AIRAIEDDVRSWFVQSSVLAEKARFDLAAARLGRHGRINFVLDGKQLESQHVPLLASALRSSDRVDALCALSLRRNLLDDVAIPQLMAAIVLAGHLRRLSELDLSYNVHIGASGVAAIAAHA
;
A
#
# COMPACT_ATOMS: atom_id res chain seq x y z
N ALA A 1 -5.74 -22.52 -19.66
CA ALA A 1 -5.48 -21.42 -20.60
C ALA A 1 -6.15 -20.13 -20.16
N ILE A 2 -7.49 -20.06 -20.09
CA ILE A 2 -8.22 -18.84 -19.72
C ILE A 2 -7.86 -18.31 -18.32
N ARG A 3 -7.87 -19.17 -17.29
CA ARG A 3 -7.50 -18.76 -15.92
C ARG A 3 -6.09 -18.16 -15.80
N ALA A 4 -5.12 -18.75 -16.50
CA ALA A 4 -3.76 -18.22 -16.51
C ALA A 4 -3.69 -16.82 -17.14
N ILE A 5 -4.45 -16.57 -18.22
CA ILE A 5 -4.56 -15.26 -18.83
C ILE A 5 -5.26 -14.27 -17.89
N GLU A 6 -6.31 -14.69 -17.19
CA GLU A 6 -7.00 -13.84 -16.21
C GLU A 6 -6.08 -13.44 -15.06
N ASP A 7 -5.27 -14.37 -14.56
CA ASP A 7 -4.30 -14.11 -13.49
C ASP A 7 -3.16 -13.21 -13.97
N ASP A 8 -2.66 -13.40 -15.21
CA ASP A 8 -1.66 -12.53 -15.82
C ASP A 8 -2.18 -11.11 -16.01
N VAL A 9 -3.41 -10.95 -16.52
CA VAL A 9 -4.06 -9.65 -16.69
C VAL A 9 -4.28 -8.97 -15.34
N ARG A 10 -4.70 -9.72 -14.32
CA ARG A 10 -4.87 -9.20 -12.96
C ARG A 10 -3.54 -8.74 -12.38
N SER A 11 -2.50 -9.57 -12.47
CA SER A 11 -1.15 -9.25 -12.00
C SER A 11 -0.60 -8.01 -12.70
N TRP A 12 -0.73 -7.92 -14.02
CA TRP A 12 -0.34 -6.75 -14.80
C TRP A 12 -1.12 -5.49 -14.37
N PHE A 13 -2.43 -5.60 -14.15
CA PHE A 13 -3.27 -4.50 -13.72
C PHE A 13 -2.87 -3.97 -12.33
N VAL A 14 -2.61 -4.88 -11.39
CA VAL A 14 -2.12 -4.55 -10.05
C VAL A 14 -0.76 -3.85 -10.14
N GLN A 15 0.19 -4.43 -10.88
CA GLN A 15 1.53 -3.87 -11.06
C GLN A 15 1.47 -2.46 -11.65
N SER A 16 0.69 -2.29 -12.72
CA SER A 16 0.52 -1.00 -13.37
C SER A 16 -0.12 0.04 -12.44
N SER A 17 -1.10 -0.38 -11.62
CA SER A 17 -1.74 0.50 -10.64
C SER A 17 -0.79 0.95 -9.55
N VAL A 18 0.02 0.04 -9.00
CA VAL A 18 1.03 0.38 -7.97
C VAL A 18 2.08 1.33 -8.54
N LEU A 19 2.57 1.08 -9.75
CA LEU A 19 3.57 1.93 -10.40
C LEU A 19 3.02 3.31 -10.76
N ALA A 20 1.79 3.38 -11.27
CA ALA A 20 1.13 4.66 -11.58
C ALA A 20 0.94 5.49 -10.32
N GLU A 21 0.49 4.86 -9.23
CA GLU A 21 0.27 5.55 -7.96
C GLU A 21 1.58 6.00 -7.31
N LYS A 22 2.64 5.18 -7.42
CA LYS A 22 3.99 5.59 -7.03
C LYS A 22 4.46 6.83 -7.81
N ALA A 23 4.30 6.81 -9.13
CA ALA A 23 4.70 7.96 -9.96
C ALA A 23 3.92 9.22 -9.59
N ARG A 24 2.62 9.09 -9.30
CA ARG A 24 1.78 10.19 -8.79
C ARG A 24 2.29 10.70 -7.44
N PHE A 25 2.60 9.80 -6.52
CA PHE A 25 3.15 10.11 -5.21
C PHE A 25 4.47 10.87 -5.32
N ASP A 26 5.42 10.37 -6.10
CA ASP A 26 6.74 10.99 -6.30
C ASP A 26 6.63 12.38 -6.95
N LEU A 27 5.76 12.53 -7.96
CA LEU A 27 5.52 13.81 -8.60
C LEU A 27 4.90 14.83 -7.63
N ALA A 28 3.92 14.40 -6.83
CA ALA A 28 3.33 15.25 -5.81
C ALA A 28 4.35 15.63 -4.73
N ALA A 29 5.23 14.70 -4.34
CA ALA A 29 6.28 14.92 -3.35
C ALA A 29 7.34 15.89 -3.84
N ALA A 30 7.67 15.85 -5.14
CA ALA A 30 8.56 16.82 -5.77
C ALA A 30 7.96 18.24 -5.79
N ARG A 31 6.64 18.38 -5.94
CA ARG A 31 5.95 19.68 -6.06
C ARG A 31 5.65 20.36 -4.73
N LEU A 32 5.26 19.59 -3.71
CA LEU A 32 4.77 20.15 -2.44
C LEU A 32 5.89 20.44 -1.42
N GLY A 33 7.14 20.09 -1.74
CA GLY A 33 8.28 20.30 -0.85
C GLY A 33 8.19 19.49 0.45
N ARG A 34 9.01 19.86 1.46
CA ARG A 34 9.19 19.09 2.71
C ARG A 34 7.91 18.92 3.57
N HIS A 35 6.93 19.80 3.41
CA HIS A 35 5.71 19.80 4.23
C HIS A 35 4.49 19.22 3.51
N GLY A 36 4.63 18.84 2.24
CA GLY A 36 3.57 18.23 1.46
C GLY A 36 2.95 17.02 2.16
N ARG A 37 1.62 17.04 2.28
CA ARG A 37 0.81 15.91 2.74
C ARG A 37 0.26 15.20 1.52
N ILE A 38 0.63 13.94 1.36
CA ILE A 38 0.29 13.17 0.16
C ILE A 38 -0.37 11.87 0.58
N ASN A 39 -1.46 11.57 -0.11
CA ASN A 39 -2.20 10.34 0.05
C ASN A 39 -1.73 9.34 -1.00
N PHE A 40 -1.55 8.09 -0.62
CA PHE A 40 -1.29 6.97 -1.51
C PHE A 40 -2.53 6.08 -1.54
N VAL A 41 -3.18 5.96 -2.69
CA VAL A 41 -4.52 5.38 -2.84
C VAL A 41 -4.50 4.25 -3.87
N LEU A 42 -4.76 3.03 -3.41
CA LEU A 42 -4.90 1.83 -4.24
C LEU A 42 -6.23 1.11 -3.93
N ASP A 43 -7.32 1.87 -3.86
CA ASP A 43 -8.64 1.32 -3.59
C ASP A 43 -9.14 0.46 -4.77
N GLY A 44 -9.70 -0.72 -4.47
CA GLY A 44 -10.39 -1.54 -5.47
C GLY A 44 -9.47 -2.17 -6.51
N LYS A 45 -8.21 -2.42 -6.19
CA LYS A 45 -7.20 -2.89 -7.16
C LYS A 45 -6.98 -4.40 -7.16
N GLN A 46 -7.74 -5.13 -6.35
CA GLN A 46 -7.54 -6.58 -6.15
C GLN A 46 -6.12 -6.88 -5.65
N LEU A 47 -5.56 -6.02 -4.79
CA LEU A 47 -4.31 -6.31 -4.11
C LEU A 47 -4.50 -7.52 -3.20
N GLU A 48 -3.51 -8.41 -3.22
CA GLU A 48 -3.46 -9.65 -2.47
C GLU A 48 -2.10 -9.70 -1.77
N SER A 49 -1.89 -10.67 -0.90
CA SER A 49 -0.68 -10.81 -0.09
C SER A 49 0.59 -10.93 -0.95
N GLN A 50 0.49 -11.58 -2.10
CA GLN A 50 1.60 -11.69 -3.07
C GLN A 50 2.02 -10.35 -3.68
N HIS A 51 1.15 -9.33 -3.66
CA HIS A 51 1.41 -8.00 -4.21
C HIS A 51 2.02 -7.04 -3.18
N VAL A 52 2.00 -7.39 -1.88
CA VAL A 52 2.55 -6.54 -0.81
C VAL A 52 4.04 -6.24 -1.00
N PRO A 53 4.91 -7.17 -1.42
CA PRO A 53 6.32 -6.86 -1.68
C PRO A 53 6.52 -5.75 -2.73
N LEU A 54 5.66 -5.72 -3.77
CA LEU A 54 5.68 -4.67 -4.78
C LEU A 54 5.27 -3.32 -4.20
N LEU A 55 4.16 -3.28 -3.46
CA LEU A 55 3.71 -2.07 -2.76
C LEU A 55 4.78 -1.57 -1.78
N ALA A 56 5.37 -2.48 -1.01
CA ALA A 56 6.42 -2.19 -0.06
C ALA A 56 7.65 -1.58 -0.75
N SER A 57 8.03 -2.11 -1.92
CA SER A 57 9.09 -1.54 -2.75
C SER A 57 8.72 -0.12 -3.23
N ALA A 58 7.49 0.08 -3.68
CA ALA A 58 7.01 1.38 -4.13
C ALA A 58 7.05 2.45 -3.03
N LEU A 59 6.67 2.09 -1.80
CA LEU A 59 6.74 2.99 -0.64
C LEU A 59 8.20 3.30 -0.25
N ARG A 60 9.08 2.30 -0.20
CA ARG A 60 10.50 2.49 0.19
C ARG A 60 11.33 3.26 -0.84
N SER A 61 11.02 3.13 -2.12
CA SER A 61 11.78 3.78 -3.20
C SER A 61 11.33 5.21 -3.49
N SER A 62 10.52 5.80 -2.60
CA SER A 62 10.31 7.23 -2.60
C SER A 62 11.29 7.88 -1.63
N ASP A 63 12.13 8.80 -2.13
CA ASP A 63 13.09 9.57 -1.32
C ASP A 63 12.42 10.50 -0.29
N ARG A 64 11.09 10.51 -0.23
CA ARG A 64 10.26 11.42 0.56
C ARG A 64 9.45 10.66 1.61
N VAL A 65 10.21 10.01 2.50
CA VAL A 65 9.75 9.33 3.72
C VAL A 65 8.73 10.13 4.53
N ASP A 66 8.85 11.46 4.56
CA ASP A 66 7.97 12.33 5.35
C ASP A 66 6.71 12.82 4.60
N ALA A 67 6.48 12.43 3.34
CA ALA A 67 5.37 12.98 2.57
C ALA A 67 4.05 12.19 2.70
N LEU A 68 4.14 10.91 3.04
CA LEU A 68 2.96 10.05 3.18
C LEU A 68 2.18 10.39 4.46
N CYS A 69 0.94 10.84 4.31
CA CYS A 69 0.06 11.11 5.44
C CYS A 69 -1.19 10.22 5.49
N ALA A 70 -1.59 9.65 4.36
CA ALA A 70 -2.70 8.71 4.31
C ALA A 70 -2.38 7.57 3.34
N LEU A 71 -2.64 6.34 3.75
CA LEU A 71 -2.55 5.15 2.92
C LEU A 71 -3.93 4.49 2.87
N SER A 72 -4.54 4.47 1.68
CA SER A 72 -5.84 3.83 1.46
C SER A 72 -5.66 2.62 0.56
N LEU A 73 -5.98 1.44 1.10
CA LEU A 73 -5.95 0.15 0.40
C LEU A 73 -7.32 -0.54 0.50
N ARG A 74 -8.40 0.25 0.45
CA ARG A 74 -9.74 -0.30 0.64
C ARG A 74 -10.17 -1.21 -0.49
N ARG A 75 -11.14 -2.08 -0.19
CA ARG A 75 -11.79 -2.94 -1.20
C ARG A 75 -10.76 -3.75 -2.00
N ASN A 76 -9.74 -4.26 -1.30
CA ASN A 76 -8.77 -5.20 -1.84
C ASN A 76 -9.00 -6.58 -1.22
N LEU A 77 -8.06 -7.49 -1.47
CA LEU A 77 -8.08 -8.89 -1.05
C LEU A 77 -6.91 -9.16 -0.09
N LEU A 78 -6.57 -8.18 0.76
CA LEU A 78 -5.54 -8.34 1.78
C LEU A 78 -6.07 -9.27 2.89
N ASP A 79 -5.17 -10.09 3.43
CA ASP A 79 -5.45 -11.05 4.50
C ASP A 79 -4.48 -10.87 5.68
N ASP A 80 -4.61 -11.72 6.69
CA ASP A 80 -3.74 -11.71 7.87
C ASP A 80 -2.26 -11.96 7.57
N VAL A 81 -1.92 -12.54 6.41
CA VAL A 81 -0.53 -12.75 5.97
C VAL A 81 0.05 -11.46 5.36
N ALA A 82 -0.79 -10.69 4.66
CA ALA A 82 -0.42 -9.43 4.05
C ALA A 82 -0.07 -8.34 5.07
N ILE A 83 -0.86 -8.25 6.14
CA ILE A 83 -0.82 -7.10 7.06
C ILE A 83 0.53 -6.94 7.79
N PRO A 84 1.13 -7.97 8.40
CA PRO A 84 2.45 -7.83 9.02
C PRO A 84 3.53 -7.34 8.04
N GLN A 85 3.49 -7.82 6.80
CA GLN A 85 4.44 -7.41 5.76
C GLN A 85 4.24 -5.94 5.34
N LEU A 86 2.98 -5.53 5.21
CA LEU A 86 2.62 -4.15 4.92
C LEU A 86 3.08 -3.21 6.05
N MET A 87 2.81 -3.56 7.31
CA MET A 87 3.22 -2.75 8.46
C MET A 87 4.74 -2.65 8.55
N ALA A 88 5.47 -3.76 8.38
CA ALA A 88 6.92 -3.75 8.31
C ALA A 88 7.44 -2.82 7.20
N ALA A 89 6.79 -2.81 6.03
CA ALA A 89 7.15 -1.91 4.93
C ALA A 89 6.96 -0.43 5.29
N ILE A 90 5.83 -0.08 5.92
CA ILE A 90 5.53 1.30 6.35
C ILE A 90 6.53 1.76 7.43
N VAL A 91 6.87 0.87 8.37
CA VAL A 91 7.88 1.12 9.42
C VAL A 91 9.25 1.36 8.80
N LEU A 92 9.71 0.45 7.93
CA LEU A 92 11.03 0.53 7.29
C LEU A 92 11.16 1.71 6.33
N ALA A 93 10.07 2.06 5.65
CA ALA A 93 10.03 3.25 4.81
C ALA A 93 10.03 4.54 5.64
N GLY A 94 9.85 4.48 6.96
CA GLY A 94 9.86 5.62 7.89
C GLY A 94 8.61 6.48 7.85
N HIS A 95 7.57 6.05 7.13
CA HIS A 95 6.34 6.82 6.93
C HIS A 95 5.47 6.96 8.19
N LEU A 96 5.66 6.10 9.20
CA LEU A 96 4.86 6.11 10.43
C LEU A 96 4.83 7.48 11.14
N ARG A 97 5.89 8.29 11.03
CA ARG A 97 5.97 9.58 11.73
C ARG A 97 4.90 10.59 11.30
N ARG A 98 4.39 10.46 10.07
CA ARG A 98 3.42 11.41 9.49
C ARG A 98 2.16 10.75 8.94
N LEU A 99 2.11 9.42 8.91
CA LEU A 99 0.92 8.67 8.57
C LEU A 99 -0.16 8.90 9.64
N SER A 100 -1.17 9.68 9.27
CA SER A 100 -2.33 9.98 10.12
C SER A 100 -3.52 9.08 9.83
N GLU A 101 -3.51 8.38 8.69
CA GLU A 101 -4.64 7.56 8.24
C GLU A 101 -4.15 6.30 7.53
N LEU A 102 -4.63 5.15 7.98
CA LEU A 102 -4.46 3.85 7.33
C LEU A 102 -5.86 3.25 7.14
N ASP A 103 -6.35 3.24 5.90
CA ASP A 103 -7.66 2.71 5.57
C ASP A 103 -7.52 1.33 4.89
N LEU A 104 -7.82 0.29 5.67
CA LEU A 104 -7.85 -1.11 5.23
C LEU A 104 -9.28 -1.65 5.14
N SER A 105 -10.30 -0.77 5.18
CA SER A 105 -11.69 -1.21 5.18
C SER A 105 -12.07 -1.97 3.91
N TYR A 106 -13.06 -2.85 4.03
CA TYR A 106 -13.52 -3.74 2.95
C TYR A 106 -12.44 -4.69 2.39
N ASN A 107 -11.42 -5.02 3.18
CA ASN A 107 -10.58 -6.22 2.96
C ASN A 107 -11.16 -7.35 3.81
N VAL A 108 -12.02 -8.17 3.19
CA VAL A 108 -12.88 -9.13 3.90
C VAL A 108 -12.12 -10.29 4.56
N HIS A 109 -10.84 -10.46 4.26
CA HIS A 109 -10.01 -11.54 4.76
C HIS A 109 -9.03 -11.11 5.88
N ILE A 110 -9.10 -9.85 6.33
CA ILE A 110 -8.37 -9.41 7.53
C ILE A 110 -9.15 -9.88 8.77
N GLY A 111 -8.56 -10.80 9.50
CA GLY A 111 -9.03 -11.33 10.77
C GLY A 111 -8.37 -10.67 11.97
N ALA A 112 -8.55 -11.28 13.14
CA ALA A 112 -8.03 -10.77 14.41
C ALA A 112 -6.48 -10.69 14.44
N SER A 113 -5.80 -11.59 13.74
CA SER A 113 -4.34 -11.61 13.69
C SER A 113 -3.80 -10.38 12.93
N GLY A 114 -4.39 -10.06 11.77
CA GLY A 114 -4.03 -8.87 11.02
C GLY A 114 -4.31 -7.58 11.81
N VAL A 115 -5.44 -7.51 12.51
CA VAL A 115 -5.74 -6.36 13.39
C VAL A 115 -4.72 -6.24 14.53
N ALA A 116 -4.35 -7.35 15.18
CA ALA A 116 -3.33 -7.35 16.22
C ALA A 116 -1.96 -6.89 15.69
N ALA A 117 -1.60 -7.28 14.47
CA ALA A 117 -0.38 -6.82 13.81
C ALA A 117 -0.38 -5.31 13.55
N ILE A 118 -1.52 -4.70 13.20
CA ILE A 118 -1.65 -3.24 13.08
C ILE A 118 -1.48 -2.59 14.46
N ALA A 119 -2.16 -3.12 15.49
CA ALA A 119 -2.13 -2.59 16.84
C ALA A 119 -0.71 -2.61 17.47
N ALA A 120 0.16 -3.54 17.07
CA ALA A 120 1.55 -3.58 17.52
C ALA A 120 2.40 -2.38 17.03
N HIS A 121 1.89 -1.59 16.09
CA HIS A 121 2.55 -0.44 15.47
C HIS A 121 1.75 0.87 15.56
N ALA A 122 0.61 0.86 16.26
CA ALA A 122 -0.21 2.04 16.55
C ALA A 122 0.34 2.81 17.77
#